data_AF-A0A6I9NDU9-F1
#
_entry.id   AF-A0A6I9NDU9-F1
#
_cell.length_a   1.000
_cell.length_b   1.000
_cell.length_c   1.000
_cell.angle_alpha   90.00
_cell.angle_beta   90.00
_cell.angle_gamma   90.00
#
_symmetry.space_group_name_H-M   'P 1'
#
loop_
_entity.id
_entity.type
_entity.pdbx_description
1 polymer ?
#
loop_
_entity_poly.entity_id
_entity_poly.type
_entity_poly.pdbx_seq_one_letter_code
_entity_poly.pdbx_strand_id
1 'polypeptide(L)'
;MHCQVPGIEYTMGKRAVQTMLEGATAVALSYSGVLYIAETDEKKIHRIRQVSTDGEITQLAGEPSDCDCKNDANCDCYQTGDGYAKDARLNCPASLVVSPDGTLYVADLGNIRIRAIRCNQPPTVALQAWHGGLMKSLSFEEISSFSSVLRHRLNHTVYNNML
;
A
#
# COMPACT_ATOMS: atom_id res chain seq x y z
N MET A 1 -10.55 -6.86 -23.93
CA MET A 1 -9.11 -6.55 -24.07
C MET A 1 -8.59 -7.29 -25.30
N HIS A 2 -7.98 -6.60 -26.25
CA HIS A 2 -7.43 -7.22 -27.45
C HIS A 2 -6.02 -7.78 -27.15
N CYS A 3 -5.95 -9.11 -27.20
CA CYS A 3 -4.86 -10.09 -27.21
C CYS A 3 -3.59 -9.87 -26.35
N GLN A 4 -3.38 -10.80 -25.41
CA GLN A 4 -2.07 -11.40 -25.19
C GLN A 4 -1.52 -11.89 -26.55
N VAL A 5 -0.38 -11.34 -26.96
CA VAL A 5 0.28 -11.71 -28.21
C VAL A 5 1.13 -12.97 -27.95
N PRO A 6 0.98 -14.05 -28.74
CA PRO A 6 1.92 -15.16 -28.71
C PRO A 6 3.26 -14.70 -29.29
N GLY A 7 4.34 -14.76 -28.52
CA GLY A 7 5.70 -14.52 -29.02
C GLY A 7 6.41 -13.27 -28.46
N ILE A 8 5.80 -12.52 -27.53
CA ILE A 8 6.59 -11.65 -26.66
C ILE A 8 7.11 -12.56 -25.54
N GLU A 9 8.42 -12.83 -25.53
CA GLU A 9 9.07 -13.25 -24.28
C GLU A 9 8.77 -12.14 -23.26
N TYR A 10 7.82 -12.40 -22.36
CA TYR A 10 7.60 -11.60 -21.16
C TYR A 10 8.86 -11.77 -20.31
N THR A 11 9.91 -11.05 -20.68
CA THR A 11 11.12 -10.84 -19.89
C THR A 11 10.72 -10.01 -18.69
N MET A 12 9.99 -10.63 -17.74
CA MET A 12 9.55 -10.08 -16.45
C MET A 12 9.47 -8.55 -16.48
N GLY A 13 8.62 -8.05 -17.38
CA GLY A 13 8.74 -6.67 -17.84
C GLY A 13 8.31 -5.75 -16.73
N LYS A 14 9.23 -4.93 -16.22
CA LYS A 14 8.92 -3.88 -15.24
C LYS A 14 7.84 -2.91 -15.72
N ARG A 15 7.37 -2.96 -16.98
CA ARG A 15 6.38 -2.03 -17.52
C ARG A 15 4.94 -2.46 -17.19
N ALA A 16 4.14 -1.51 -16.73
CA ALA A 16 2.73 -1.72 -16.37
C ALA A 16 1.89 -2.30 -17.53
N VAL A 17 2.11 -1.82 -18.76
CA VAL A 17 1.35 -2.26 -19.95
C VAL A 17 1.62 -3.70 -20.39
N GLN A 18 2.69 -4.31 -19.89
CA GLN A 18 3.09 -5.70 -20.16
C GLN A 18 2.86 -6.61 -18.95
N THR A 19 2.27 -6.09 -17.89
CA THR A 19 2.07 -6.79 -16.63
C THR A 19 0.60 -7.09 -16.43
N MET A 20 0.27 -8.35 -16.12
CA MET A 20 -1.08 -8.74 -15.75
C MET A 20 -1.36 -8.38 -14.29
N LEU A 21 -2.58 -7.91 -14.03
CA LEU A 21 -3.08 -7.70 -12.68
C LEU A 21 -3.88 -8.93 -12.23
N GLU A 22 -3.76 -9.28 -10.96
CA GLU A 22 -4.40 -10.41 -10.31
C GLU A 22 -5.38 -9.89 -9.26
N GLY A 23 -6.67 -9.88 -9.60
CA GLY A 23 -7.72 -9.49 -8.65
C GLY A 23 -7.58 -8.05 -8.16
N ALA A 24 -7.38 -7.08 -9.06
CA ALA A 24 -7.31 -5.68 -8.67
C ALA A 24 -8.63 -5.21 -8.03
N THR A 25 -8.55 -4.66 -6.81
CA THR A 25 -9.72 -4.23 -6.02
C THR A 25 -9.84 -2.73 -5.88
N ALA A 26 -8.72 -2.00 -5.83
CA ALA A 26 -8.72 -0.56 -5.65
C ALA A 26 -7.52 0.10 -6.32
N VAL A 27 -7.66 1.40 -6.60
CA VAL A 27 -6.58 2.24 -7.11
C VAL A 27 -6.54 3.58 -6.38
N ALA A 28 -5.36 4.19 -6.27
CA ALA A 28 -5.19 5.54 -5.78
C ALA A 28 -4.04 6.25 -6.51
N LEU A 29 -4.17 7.57 -6.73
CA LEU A 29 -3.13 8.39 -7.35
C LEU A 29 -2.53 9.34 -6.32
N SER A 30 -1.19 9.44 -6.30
CA SER A 30 -0.49 10.48 -5.57
C SER A 30 -0.49 11.81 -6.33
N TYR A 31 -0.23 12.91 -5.61
CA TYR A 31 -0.01 14.22 -6.23
C TYR A 31 1.23 14.24 -7.16
N SER A 32 2.21 13.36 -6.93
CA SER A 32 3.38 13.20 -7.79
C SER A 32 3.13 12.33 -9.03
N GLY A 33 1.90 11.84 -9.23
CA GLY A 33 1.53 11.03 -10.38
C GLY A 33 1.86 9.53 -10.27
N VAL A 34 2.18 9.05 -9.06
CA VAL A 34 2.37 7.61 -8.81
C VAL A 34 1.01 6.96 -8.61
N LEU A 35 0.74 5.87 -9.33
CA LEU A 35 -0.49 5.09 -9.19
C LEU A 35 -0.24 3.90 -8.27
N TYR A 36 -1.11 3.70 -7.30
CA TYR A 36 -1.13 2.52 -6.42
C TYR A 36 -2.31 1.64 -6.79
N ILE A 37 -2.10 0.32 -6.76
CA ILE A 37 -3.08 -0.69 -7.13
C ILE A 37 -3.10 -1.73 -6.01
N ALA A 38 -4.27 -1.97 -5.42
CA ALA A 38 -4.49 -3.09 -4.52
C ALA A 38 -4.91 -4.32 -5.33
N GLU A 39 -4.30 -5.45 -5.05
CA GLU A 39 -4.56 -6.73 -5.68
C GLU A 39 -4.82 -7.78 -4.62
N THR A 40 -5.87 -8.58 -4.84
CA THR A 40 -6.11 -9.75 -4.02
C THR A 40 -6.87 -10.86 -4.74
N ASP A 41 -6.49 -12.11 -4.49
CA ASP A 41 -7.25 -13.31 -4.85
C ASP A 41 -8.10 -13.83 -3.68
N GLU A 42 -8.21 -13.03 -2.61
CA GLU A 42 -8.80 -13.35 -1.31
C GLU A 42 -8.17 -14.56 -0.58
N LYS A 43 -7.04 -15.10 -1.06
CA LYS A 43 -6.44 -16.33 -0.53
C LYS A 43 -4.97 -16.15 -0.19
N LYS A 44 -4.11 -16.03 -1.20
CA LYS A 44 -2.65 -15.99 -1.04
C LYS A 44 -2.03 -14.67 -1.48
N ILE A 45 -2.70 -13.99 -2.41
CA ILE A 45 -2.27 -12.72 -2.94
C ILE A 45 -3.06 -11.64 -2.20
N HIS A 46 -2.33 -10.83 -1.45
CA HIS A 46 -2.82 -9.62 -0.82
C HIS A 46 -1.69 -8.60 -0.89
N ARG A 47 -1.63 -7.84 -1.98
CA ARG A 47 -0.48 -6.96 -2.25
C ARG A 47 -0.90 -5.61 -2.76
N ILE A 48 -0.03 -4.64 -2.55
CA ILE A 48 -0.11 -3.32 -3.17
C ILE A 48 1.03 -3.19 -4.17
N ARG A 49 0.69 -2.83 -5.40
CA ARG A 49 1.66 -2.46 -6.43
C ARG A 49 1.65 -0.97 -6.65
N GLN A 50 2.80 -0.43 -7.04
CA GLN A 50 2.93 0.96 -7.46
C GLN A 50 3.35 1.01 -8.92
N VAL A 51 2.86 2.01 -9.65
CA VAL A 51 3.26 2.36 -11.01
C VAL A 51 3.83 3.77 -10.99
N SER A 52 5.11 3.90 -11.33
CA SER A 52 5.78 5.19 -11.45
C SER A 52 5.37 5.93 -12.73
N THR A 53 5.70 7.22 -12.79
CA THR A 53 5.35 8.10 -13.92
C THR A 53 6.04 7.73 -15.24
N ASP A 54 7.12 6.94 -15.19
CA ASP A 54 7.77 6.32 -16.36
C ASP A 54 7.08 5.02 -16.84
N GLY A 55 6.04 4.58 -16.11
CA GLY A 55 5.26 3.39 -16.41
C GLY A 55 5.87 2.09 -15.90
N GLU A 56 6.86 2.13 -14.99
CA GLU A 56 7.32 0.93 -14.28
C GLU A 56 6.36 0.52 -13.16
N ILE A 57 6.00 -0.76 -13.08
CA ILE A 57 5.19 -1.38 -12.03
C ILE A 57 6.06 -2.23 -11.11
N THR A 58 5.96 -2.01 -9.80
CA THR A 58 6.71 -2.72 -8.77
C THR A 58 5.82 -3.11 -7.59
N GLN A 59 6.20 -4.14 -6.84
CA GLN A 59 5.53 -4.48 -5.59
C GLN A 59 5.97 -3.51 -4.50
N LEU A 60 4.99 -2.81 -3.92
CA LEU A 60 5.19 -1.85 -2.84
C LEU A 60 5.07 -2.51 -1.48
N ALA A 61 4.00 -3.29 -1.28
CA ALA A 61 3.68 -3.94 -0.02
C ALA A 61 2.95 -5.27 -0.23
N GLY A 62 2.95 -6.12 0.81
CA GLY A 62 2.28 -7.41 0.77
C GLY A 62 3.18 -8.53 0.25
N GLU A 63 3.66 -9.38 1.16
CA GLU A 63 4.31 -10.64 0.77
C GLU A 63 3.23 -11.68 0.41
N PRO A 64 3.40 -12.49 -0.65
CA PRO A 64 2.52 -13.63 -0.90
C PRO A 64 2.45 -14.56 0.32
N SER A 65 1.25 -14.92 0.74
CA SER A 65 1.05 -15.83 1.88
C SER A 65 1.34 -17.28 1.48
N ASP A 66 2.00 -18.03 2.38
CA ASP A 66 2.23 -19.46 2.23
C ASP A 66 0.93 -20.29 2.38
N CYS A 67 -0.07 -19.76 3.08
CA CYS A 67 -1.36 -20.39 3.39
C CYS A 67 -2.56 -19.56 2.87
N ASP A 68 -3.75 -20.15 2.86
CA ASP A 68 -4.98 -19.52 2.37
C ASP A 68 -5.66 -18.72 3.49
N CYS A 69 -5.59 -17.39 3.41
CA CYS A 69 -6.12 -16.47 4.42
C CYS A 69 -7.64 -16.54 4.63
N LYS A 70 -8.39 -17.19 3.73
CA LYS A 70 -9.85 -17.30 3.79
C LYS A 70 -10.32 -18.67 4.23
N ASN A 71 -9.61 -19.73 3.85
CA ASN A 71 -10.04 -21.11 4.07
C ASN A 71 -9.25 -21.84 5.16
N ASP A 72 -8.01 -21.43 5.45
CA ASP A 72 -7.20 -22.06 6.48
C ASP A 72 -7.33 -21.30 7.80
N ALA A 73 -8.01 -21.92 8.76
CA ALA A 73 -8.27 -21.34 10.07
C ALA A 73 -7.00 -21.12 10.92
N ASN A 74 -5.88 -21.80 10.59
CA ASN A 74 -4.61 -21.67 11.30
C ASN A 74 -3.63 -20.74 10.58
N CYS A 75 -4.06 -20.08 9.50
CA CYS A 75 -3.20 -19.23 8.70
C CYS A 75 -2.99 -17.86 9.36
N ASP A 76 -1.73 -17.46 9.52
CA ASP A 76 -1.37 -16.14 10.07
C ASP A 76 -1.16 -15.11 8.94
N CYS A 77 -2.27 -14.46 8.55
CA CYS A 77 -2.31 -13.43 7.51
C CYS A 77 -2.22 -12.00 8.04
N TYR A 78 -1.59 -11.83 9.19
CA TYR A 78 -1.38 -10.53 9.80
C TYR A 78 0.04 -10.42 10.35
N GLN A 79 0.62 -9.22 10.25
CA GLN A 79 1.88 -8.91 10.91
C GLN A 79 1.61 -7.90 12.01
N THR A 80 1.96 -8.26 13.24
CA THR A 80 1.90 -7.36 14.40
C THR A 80 3.01 -6.32 14.36
N GLY A 81 2.66 -5.06 14.64
CA GLY A 81 3.61 -3.96 14.76
C GLY A 81 4.16 -3.46 13.43
N ASP A 82 5.28 -2.75 13.54
CA ASP A 82 5.90 -2.02 12.44
C ASP A 82 6.93 -2.88 11.70
N GLY A 83 7.17 -2.56 10.43
CA GLY A 83 8.07 -3.35 9.59
C GLY A 83 8.23 -2.81 8.18
N TYR A 84 8.99 -3.51 7.34
CA TYR A 84 9.12 -3.14 5.94
C TYR A 84 7.85 -3.43 5.17
N ALA A 85 7.53 -2.54 4.21
CA ALA A 85 6.29 -2.66 3.49
C ALA A 85 6.14 -3.97 2.71
N LYS A 86 7.25 -4.43 2.14
CA LYS A 86 7.31 -5.64 1.33
C LYS A 86 7.03 -6.93 2.09
N ASP A 87 7.34 -6.96 3.38
CA ASP A 87 7.23 -8.16 4.23
C ASP A 87 5.87 -8.21 4.96
N ALA A 88 5.03 -7.19 4.76
CA ALA A 88 3.74 -7.11 5.42
C ALA A 88 2.80 -8.22 4.96
N ARG A 89 2.12 -8.82 5.93
CA ARG A 89 0.98 -9.71 5.69
C ARG A 89 -0.29 -8.89 5.69
N LEU A 90 -0.82 -8.62 4.50
CA LEU A 90 -2.11 -7.97 4.27
C LEU A 90 -3.19 -9.05 4.10
N ASN A 91 -4.45 -8.66 4.28
CA ASN A 91 -5.61 -9.52 4.10
C ASN A 91 -6.79 -8.72 3.52
N CYS A 92 -7.13 -9.01 2.27
CA CYS A 92 -8.19 -8.37 1.49
C CYS A 92 -8.12 -6.82 1.49
N PRO A 93 -7.07 -6.19 0.94
CA PRO A 93 -7.01 -4.73 0.81
C PRO A 93 -8.15 -4.22 -0.09
N ALA A 94 -9.07 -3.45 0.48
CA ALA A 94 -10.33 -3.07 -0.16
C ALA A 94 -10.35 -1.63 -0.68
N SER A 95 -9.50 -0.75 -0.16
CA SER A 95 -9.43 0.66 -0.56
C SER A 95 -8.07 1.27 -0.25
N LEU A 96 -7.72 2.31 -1.00
CA LEU A 96 -6.45 3.02 -0.94
C LEU A 96 -6.70 4.53 -0.94
N VAL A 97 -5.94 5.29 -0.14
CA VAL A 97 -5.90 6.76 -0.22
C VAL A 97 -4.50 7.28 0.09
N VAL A 98 -4.03 8.25 -0.69
CA VAL A 98 -2.72 8.88 -0.51
C VAL A 98 -2.90 10.24 0.16
N SER A 99 -2.20 10.49 1.27
CA SER A 99 -2.20 11.81 1.90
C SER A 99 -1.18 12.76 1.26
N PRO A 100 -1.29 14.08 1.51
CA PRO A 100 -0.37 15.07 0.94
C PRO A 100 1.11 14.88 1.31
N ASP A 101 1.40 14.22 2.43
CA ASP A 101 2.77 13.88 2.85
C ASP A 101 3.33 12.63 2.16
N GLY A 102 2.55 11.97 1.31
CA GLY A 102 2.91 10.75 0.61
C GLY A 102 2.65 9.45 1.38
N THR A 103 2.02 9.50 2.56
CA THR A 103 1.55 8.28 3.24
C THR A 103 0.44 7.63 2.42
N LEU A 104 0.57 6.32 2.15
CA LEU A 104 -0.51 5.52 1.60
C LEU A 104 -1.27 4.83 2.74
N TYR A 105 -2.56 5.11 2.86
CA TYR A 105 -3.46 4.40 3.76
C TYR A 105 -4.15 3.26 3.02
N VAL A 106 -4.17 2.09 3.66
CA VAL A 106 -4.74 0.86 3.14
C VAL A 106 -5.86 0.40 4.05
N ALA A 107 -7.05 0.19 3.50
CA ALA A 107 -8.12 -0.50 4.21
C ALA A 107 -7.88 -2.02 4.13
N ASP A 108 -7.22 -2.56 5.15
CA ASP A 108 -6.83 -3.97 5.27
C ASP A 108 -8.02 -4.76 5.85
N LEU A 109 -9.04 -4.99 5.02
CA LEU A 109 -10.39 -5.37 5.43
C LEU A 109 -10.42 -6.68 6.22
N GLY A 110 -9.70 -7.71 5.75
CA GLY A 110 -9.64 -9.02 6.40
C GLY A 110 -8.97 -8.96 7.78
N ASN A 111 -8.09 -7.98 7.98
CA ASN A 111 -7.44 -7.72 9.27
C ASN A 111 -8.17 -6.66 10.12
N ILE A 112 -9.30 -6.12 9.63
CA ILE A 112 -10.16 -5.13 10.29
C ILE A 112 -9.35 -3.89 10.74
N ARG A 113 -8.48 -3.40 9.86
CA ARG A 113 -7.55 -2.30 10.17
C ARG A 113 -7.41 -1.32 9.02
N ILE A 114 -7.04 -0.09 9.37
CA ILE A 114 -6.44 0.86 8.45
C ILE A 114 -4.93 0.87 8.72
N ARG A 115 -4.12 0.60 7.70
CA ARG A 115 -2.66 0.57 7.81
C ARG A 115 -2.04 1.71 7.03
N ALA A 116 -0.92 2.25 7.53
CA ALA A 116 -0.18 3.32 6.88
C ALA A 116 1.16 2.80 6.33
N ILE A 117 1.43 3.07 5.05
CA ILE A 117 2.72 2.84 4.40
C ILE A 117 3.37 4.21 4.19
N ARG A 118 4.52 4.44 4.79
CA ARG A 118 5.23 5.73 4.76
C ARG A 118 6.65 5.54 4.27
N CYS A 119 7.26 6.63 3.79
CA CYS A 119 8.71 6.64 3.72
C CYS A 119 9.28 6.50 5.12
N ASN A 120 10.20 5.57 5.30
CA ASN A 120 11.03 5.46 6.47
C ASN A 120 11.78 6.78 6.60
N GLN A 121 11.35 7.58 7.56
CA GLN A 121 12.02 8.80 7.95
C GLN A 121 12.91 8.45 9.14
N PRO A 122 14.13 9.01 9.22
CA PRO A 122 14.87 8.93 10.47
C PRO A 122 13.99 9.50 11.59
N PRO A 123 14.02 8.91 12.81
CA PRO A 123 13.25 9.43 13.94
C PRO A 123 13.50 10.93 14.07
N THR A 124 12.46 11.72 14.28
CA THR A 124 12.54 13.20 14.32
C THR A 124 13.54 13.71 15.36
N VAL A 125 13.90 12.88 16.35
CA VAL A 125 14.95 13.15 17.35
C VAL A 125 16.37 13.20 16.74
N ALA A 126 16.59 12.61 15.57
CA ALA A 126 17.89 12.61 14.89
C ALA A 126 18.11 13.85 14.02
N LEU A 127 17.10 14.68 13.71
CA LEU A 127 17.29 15.85 12.82
C LEU A 127 18.05 17.03 13.45
N GLN A 128 18.49 16.92 14.70
CA GLN A 128 19.47 17.85 15.29
C GLN A 128 20.93 17.40 15.11
N ALA A 129 21.18 16.23 14.54
CA ALA A 129 22.51 15.75 14.23
C ALA A 129 22.54 15.14 12.82
N TRP A 130 23.55 15.46 12.03
CA TRP A 130 23.83 14.92 10.68
C TRP A 130 23.19 15.66 9.49
N HIS A 131 24.00 16.55 8.92
CA HIS A 131 23.91 16.97 7.51
C HIS A 131 24.57 15.89 6.64
N GLY A 132 23.78 14.97 6.08
CA GLY A 132 24.27 13.96 5.15
C GLY A 132 23.13 13.21 4.50
N GLY A 133 23.06 13.23 3.17
CA GLY A 133 21.92 12.75 2.38
C GLY A 133 21.49 11.32 2.68
N LEU A 134 20.17 11.08 2.68
CA LEU A 134 19.57 9.80 3.04
C LEU A 134 18.90 9.13 1.83
N MET A 135 19.18 7.83 1.68
CA MET A 135 18.35 6.91 0.91
C MET A 135 17.00 6.70 1.62
N LYS A 136 15.91 6.78 0.85
CA LYS A 136 14.54 6.58 1.34
C LYS A 136 14.15 5.11 1.21
N SER A 137 14.03 4.38 2.32
CA SER A 137 13.25 3.13 2.38
C SER A 137 11.83 3.44 2.87
N LEU A 138 10.89 2.49 2.85
CA LEU A 138 9.50 2.67 3.32
C LEU A 138 9.22 1.77 4.55
N SER A 139 8.48 2.25 5.54
CA SER A 139 8.08 1.53 6.77
C SER A 139 6.56 1.55 7.00
N PHE A 140 6.05 0.54 7.72
CA PHE A 140 4.68 0.45 8.24
C PHE A 140 4.58 1.04 9.65
N GLU A 141 3.46 1.71 9.96
CA GLU A 141 3.03 2.05 11.33
C GLU A 141 1.58 1.62 11.59
N GLU A 142 1.29 1.03 12.75
CA GLU A 142 -0.07 0.72 13.24
C GLU A 142 -0.68 1.92 13.99
N ILE A 143 -1.80 2.47 13.51
CA ILE A 143 -2.50 3.58 14.19
C ILE A 143 -3.61 3.00 15.08
N SER A 144 -3.29 2.73 16.35
CA SER A 144 -4.23 2.19 17.35
C SER A 144 -4.96 3.26 18.19
N SER A 145 -4.62 4.54 18.07
CA SER A 145 -5.42 5.62 18.68
C SER A 145 -5.31 6.95 17.94
N PHE A 146 -6.44 7.64 17.79
CA PHE A 146 -6.47 9.02 17.31
C PHE A 146 -5.88 9.93 18.39
N SER A 147 -4.63 10.33 18.22
CA SER A 147 -4.07 11.50 18.90
C SER A 147 -5.00 12.70 18.69
N SER A 148 -5.18 13.51 19.74
CA SER A 148 -6.08 14.67 19.79
C SER A 148 -5.88 15.68 18.66
N VAL A 149 -4.72 15.65 17.99
CA VAL A 149 -4.38 16.51 16.85
C VAL A 149 -5.25 16.24 15.62
N LEU A 150 -5.76 15.02 15.41
CA LEU A 150 -6.60 14.67 14.25
C LEU A 150 -8.10 15.00 14.43
N ARG A 151 -8.60 15.21 15.66
CA ARG A 151 -10.00 15.62 15.87
C ARG A 151 -10.30 17.00 15.30
N HIS A 152 -9.31 17.89 15.23
CA HIS A 152 -9.53 19.23 14.69
C HIS A 152 -9.49 19.31 13.16
N ARG A 153 -8.78 18.39 12.47
CA ARG A 153 -8.68 18.42 11.01
C ARG A 153 -9.80 17.66 10.28
N LEU A 154 -10.47 16.70 10.91
CA LEU A 154 -11.61 16.02 10.29
C LEU A 154 -12.94 16.78 10.46
N ASN A 155 -13.05 17.67 11.45
CA ASN A 155 -14.27 18.48 11.65
C ASN A 155 -14.44 19.60 10.61
N HIS A 156 -13.40 19.96 9.85
CA HIS A 156 -13.47 21.10 8.93
C HIS A 156 -13.87 20.77 7.48
N THR A 157 -14.14 19.50 7.14
CA THR A 157 -14.41 19.12 5.74
C THR A 157 -15.70 18.29 5.53
N VAL A 158 -16.54 18.07 6.55
CA VAL A 158 -17.76 17.24 6.40
C VAL A 158 -19.09 17.99 6.62
N TYR A 159 -19.07 19.27 6.99
CA TYR A 159 -20.30 20.10 6.98
C TYR A 159 -20.16 21.24 5.98
N ASN A 160 -20.48 20.97 4.71
CA ASN A 160 -21.25 21.86 3.83
C ASN A 160 -21.35 21.25 2.43
N ASN A 161 -22.40 20.46 2.21
CA ASN A 161 -23.28 20.48 1.03
C ASN A 161 -24.02 19.14 0.90
N MET A 162 -25.19 19.04 1.53
CA MET A 162 -26.42 18.43 1.01
C MET A 162 -27.48 18.42 2.12
N LEU A 163 -28.17 19.55 2.28
CA LEU A 163 -29.63 19.75 2.18
C LEU A 163 -29.93 21.21 2.49
#